data_AF-A0A091HVW2-F1
#
_entry.id   AF-A0A091HVW2-F1
#
_cell.length_a   1.000
_cell.length_b   1.000
_cell.length_c   1.000
_cell.angle_alpha   90.00
_cell.angle_beta   90.00
_cell.angle_gamma   90.00
#
_symmetry.space_group_name_H-M   'P 1'
#
loop_
_entity.id
_entity.type
_entity.pdbx_description
1 polymer ?
#
loop_
_entity_poly.entity_id
_entity_poly.type
_entity_poly.pdbx_seq_one_letter_code
_entity_poly.pdbx_strand_id
1 'polypeptide(L)' 'RRASHSTLGFTTNWSFSDSITVFIDQCFVDKKGKEVLKTMWLLFLCTDSTKNDWKA' A
#
# COMPACT_ATOMS: atom_id res chain seq x y z
N ARG A 1 -10.56 -24.15 9.74
CA ARG A 1 -10.80 -22.89 8.97
C ARG A 1 -9.51 -22.61 8.21
N ARG A 2 -9.51 -22.66 6.87
CA ARG A 2 -8.29 -22.34 6.09
C ARG A 2 -7.96 -20.86 6.35
N ALA A 3 -6.74 -20.56 6.73
CA ALA A 3 -6.20 -19.21 6.58
C ALA A 3 -6.18 -18.91 5.08
N SER A 4 -7.26 -18.31 4.59
CA SER A 4 -7.34 -17.76 3.25
C SER A 4 -6.39 -16.58 3.22
N HIS A 5 -5.35 -16.66 2.40
CA HIS A 5 -4.44 -15.56 2.15
C HIS A 5 -5.28 -14.38 1.63
N SER A 6 -5.62 -13.45 2.50
CA SER A 6 -6.43 -12.29 2.15
C SER A 6 -5.52 -11.21 1.58
N THR A 7 -6.00 -10.58 0.52
CA THR A 7 -5.41 -9.35 0.00
C THR A 7 -6.27 -8.19 0.50
N LEU A 8 -5.64 -7.20 1.11
CA LEU A 8 -6.27 -5.96 1.56
C LEU A 8 -5.63 -4.79 0.81
N GLY A 9 -6.43 -3.80 0.47
CA GLY A 9 -5.94 -2.53 -0.06
C GLY A 9 -6.49 -1.39 0.76
N PHE A 10 -5.66 -0.40 1.06
CA PHE A 10 -6.11 0.86 1.64
C PHE A 10 -5.31 2.04 1.08
N THR A 11 -5.93 3.22 1.16
CA THR A 11 -5.34 4.47 0.69
C THR A 11 -5.12 5.39 1.86
N THR A 12 -3.92 5.97 1.95
CA THR A 12 -3.58 6.99 2.93
C THR A 12 -3.51 8.34 2.24
N ASN A 13 -4.35 9.27 2.69
CA ASN A 13 -4.24 10.69 2.38
C ASN A 13 -3.44 11.38 3.49
N TRP A 14 -2.27 11.92 3.16
CA TRP A 14 -1.36 12.50 4.16
C TRP A 14 -1.80 13.91 4.53
N SER A 15 -2.04 14.18 5.82
CA SER A 15 -2.51 15.51 6.24
C SER A 15 -1.45 16.62 6.14
N PHE A 16 -0.17 16.27 6.01
CA PHE A 16 0.95 17.21 5.97
C PHE A 16 1.49 17.46 4.55
N SER A 17 0.93 16.81 3.51
CA SER A 17 1.37 16.95 2.12
C SER A 17 0.24 16.60 1.17
N ASP A 18 0.23 17.13 -0.04
CA ASP A 18 -0.78 16.77 -1.06
C ASP A 18 -0.56 15.39 -1.70
N SER A 19 0.24 14.53 -1.06
CA SER A 19 0.58 13.19 -1.57
C SER A 19 -0.42 12.15 -1.09
N ILE A 20 -0.57 11.08 -1.89
CA ILE A 20 -1.42 9.93 -1.57
C ILE A 20 -0.58 8.67 -1.68
N THR A 21 -0.76 7.71 -0.77
CA THR A 21 -0.13 6.39 -0.89
C THR A 21 -1.19 5.31 -0.93
N VAL A 22 -1.08 4.40 -1.90
CA VAL A 22 -1.87 3.18 -1.94
C VAL A 22 -1.02 2.04 -1.40
N PHE A 23 -1.55 1.32 -0.42
CA PHE A 23 -0.93 0.11 0.13
C PHE A 23 -1.73 -1.10 -0.32
N ILE A 24 -1.01 -2.12 -0.78
CA ILE A 24 -1.54 -3.44 -1.11
C ILE A 24 -0.85 -4.45 -0.22
N ASP A 25 -1.65 -5.09 0.61
CA ASP A 25 -1.23 -5.99 1.66
C ASP A 25 -1.71 -7.41 1.37
N GLN A 26 -0.88 -8.38 1.71
CA GLN A 26 -1.27 -9.78 1.74
C GLN A 26 -0.92 -10.38 3.09
N CYS A 27 -1.92 -10.95 3.76
CA CYS A 27 -1.74 -11.61 5.05
C CYS A 27 -1.38 -13.09 4.85
N PHE A 28 -0.28 -13.51 5.48
CA PHE A 28 0.19 -14.88 5.51
C PHE A 28 0.26 -15.38 6.95
N VAL A 29 -0.08 -16.65 7.17
CA VAL A 29 0.16 -17.32 8.45
C VAL A 29 1.28 -18.33 8.23
N ASP A 30 2.37 -18.22 8.99
CA ASP A 30 3.48 -19.15 8.89
C ASP A 30 3.18 -20.51 9.56
N LYS A 31 4.13 -21.46 9.46
CA LYS A 31 3.97 -22.80 10.04
C LYS A 31 3.86 -22.81 11.57
N LYS A 32 4.24 -21.72 12.25
CA LYS A 32 4.16 -21.55 13.70
C LYS A 32 2.90 -20.76 14.11
N GLY A 33 2.04 -20.40 13.16
CA GLY A 33 0.83 -19.62 13.42
C GLY A 33 1.07 -18.11 13.51
N LYS A 34 2.27 -17.61 13.19
CA LYS A 34 2.56 -16.18 13.20
C LYS A 34 2.01 -15.52 11.94
N GLU A 35 1.27 -14.44 12.12
CA GLU A 35 0.79 -13.59 11.03
C GLU A 35 1.92 -12.70 10.51
N VAL A 36 2.06 -12.65 9.18
CA VAL A 36 3.03 -11.82 8.46
C VAL A 36 2.30 -11.09 7.35
N LEU A 37 2.36 -9.77 7.38
CA LEU A 37 1.90 -8.91 6.30
C LEU A 37 3.04 -8.68 5.30
N LYS A 38 2.73 -8.93 4.02
CA LYS A 38 3.58 -8.54 2.89
C LYS A 38 2.92 -7.35 2.21
N THR A 39 3.61 -6.22 2.22
CA THR A 39 3.08 -4.94 1.74
C THR A 39 3.88 -4.46 0.54
N MET A 40 3.18 -4.07 -0.51
CA MET A 40 3.68 -3.21 -1.58
C MET A 40 2.93 -1.89 -1.54
N TRP A 41 3.58 -0.82 -2.00
CA TRP A 41 2.97 0.50 -2.00
C TRP A 41 3.38 1.31 -3.22
N LEU A 42 2.52 2.27 -3.57
CA LEU A 42 2.79 3.29 -4.57
C LEU A 42 2.46 4.65 -3.95
N LEU A 43 3.45 5.54 -3.93
CA LEU A 43 3.32 6.92 -3.49
C LEU A 43 3.12 7.80 -4.71
N PHE A 44 2.02 8.53 -4.74
CA PHE A 44 1.74 9.57 -5.72
C PHE A 44 2.14 10.91 -5.11
N LEU A 45 3.21 11.50 -5.63
CA LEU A 45 3.62 12.85 -5.26
C LEU A 45 2.78 13.87 -6.02
N CYS A 46 2.33 14.92 -5.34
CA CYS A 46 1.69 16.04 -6.01
C CYS A 46 2.72 16.77 -6.89
N THR A 47 2.40 16.98 -8.17
CA THR A 47 3.26 17.71 -9.09
C THR A 47 2.54 18.93 -9.65
N ASP A 48 3.26 20.06 -9.75
CA ASP A 48 2.68 21.33 -10.21
C ASP A 48 2.36 21.36 -11.73
N SER A 49 2.70 20.30 -12.47
CA SER A 49 2.51 20.25 -13.92
C SER A 49 2.46 18.82 -14.44
N THR A 50 1.54 18.55 -15.38
CA THR A 50 1.43 17.27 -16.09
C THR A 50 2.71 16.85 -16.82
N LYS A 51 3.59 17.80 -17.18
CA LYS A 51 4.90 17.46 -17.78
C LYS A 51 5.84 16.73 -16.82
N ASN A 52 5.62 16.89 -15.51
CA ASN A 52 6.41 16.26 -14.45
C ASN A 52 5.74 14.99 -13.89
N ASP A 53 4.58 14.60 -14.40
CA ASP A 53 3.80 13.47 -13.88
C ASP A 53 4.52 12.12 -14.01
N TRP A 54 5.40 11.97 -15.01
CA TRP A 54 6.16 10.73 -15.20
C TRP A 54 7.11 10.38 -14.04
N LYS A 55 7.46 11.37 -13.20
CA LYS A 55 8.30 11.20 -12.00
C LYS A 55 7.51 11.37 -10.70
N ALA A 56 6.19 11.50 -10.79
CA ALA A 56 5.29 11.60 -9.65
C ALA A 56 5.18 10.27 -8.90
#